data_AF-A0A6B0YCN5-F1
#
_entry.id   AF-A0A6B0YCN5-F1
#
_cell.length_a   1.000
_cell.length_b   1.000
_cell.length_c   1.000
_cell.angle_alpha   90.00
_cell.angle_beta   90.00
_cell.angle_gamma   90.00
#
_symmetry.space_group_name_H-M   'P 1'
#
loop_
_entity.id
_entity.type
_entity.pdbx_description
1 polymer ?
#
loop_
_entity_poly.entity_id
_entity_poly.type
_entity_poly.pdbx_seq_one_letter_code
_entity_poly.pdbx_strand_id
1 'polypeptide(L)' 'MVESEGQFVAECLEIAIVTQGATLDETLANLREALDLYLADEDLDLLGIVANPRLLVTLDVPAGQP' A
#
# COMPACT_ATOMS: atom_id res chain seq x y z
N MET A 1 3.52 6.98 -9.85
CA MET A 1 3.67 7.52 -8.48
C MET A 1 3.71 9.04 -8.60
N VAL A 2 2.85 9.78 -7.90
CA VAL A 2 2.85 11.25 -7.96
C VAL A 2 3.76 11.75 -6.84
N GLU A 3 4.90 12.33 -7.19
CA GLU A 3 5.76 13.01 -6.21
C GLU A 3 4.98 14.21 -5.65
N SER A 4 4.49 14.13 -4.42
CA SER A 4 4.21 15.31 -3.61
C SER A 4 5.33 15.43 -2.59
N GLU A 5 6.19 16.42 -2.81
CA GLU A 5 7.12 16.96 -1.81
C GLU A 5 8.11 15.94 -1.20
N GLY A 6 8.66 15.03 -2.00
CA GLY A 6 9.73 14.11 -1.57
C GLY A 6 9.28 12.95 -0.70
N GLN A 7 7.98 12.62 -0.72
CA GLN A 7 7.41 11.46 -0.04
C GLN A 7 7.03 10.36 -1.02
N PHE A 8 7.16 9.11 -0.58
CA PHE A 8 6.65 7.93 -1.26
C PHE A 8 5.18 7.75 -0.92
N VAL A 9 4.32 7.70 -1.93
CA VAL A 9 2.87 7.45 -1.78
C VAL A 9 2.56 6.06 -2.29
N ALA A 10 1.86 5.26 -1.48
CA ALA A 10 1.32 3.97 -1.87
C ALA A 10 -0.21 4.00 -1.83
N GLU A 11 -0.81 3.57 -2.93
CA GLU A 11 -2.25 3.44 -3.10
C GLU A 11 -2.57 1.96 -3.29
N CYS A 12 -3.53 1.46 -2.52
CA CYS A 12 -4.11 0.16 -2.79
C CYS A 12 -5.28 0.36 -3.77
N LEU A 13 -5.28 -0.35 -4.90
CA LEU A 13 -6.32 -0.19 -5.92
C LEU A 13 -7.60 -0.99 -5.60
N GLU A 14 -7.47 -2.01 -4.75
CA GLU A 14 -8.55 -2.93 -4.41
C GLU A 14 -9.39 -2.43 -3.23
N ILE A 15 -8.80 -1.61 -2.37
CA ILE A 15 -9.40 -1.03 -1.18
C ILE A 15 -9.01 0.45 -1.11
N ALA A 16 -9.91 1.33 -0.68
CA ALA A 16 -9.70 2.79 -0.68
C ALA A 16 -8.72 3.25 0.42
N ILE A 17 -7.49 2.72 0.38
CA ILE A 17 -6.39 3.00 1.31
C ILE A 17 -5.27 3.69 0.54
N VAL A 18 -4.87 4.85 1.06
CA VAL A 18 -3.69 5.59 0.59
C VAL A 18 -2.80 5.84 1.79
N THR A 19 -1.50 5.58 1.65
CA THR A 19 -0.49 5.81 2.67
C THR A 19 0.70 6.54 2.08
N GLN A 20 1.47 7.21 2.94
CA GLN A 20 2.65 7.96 2.54
C GLN A 20 3.77 7.82 3.59
N GLY A 21 5.01 8.07 3.18
CA GLY A 21 6.19 7.96 4.04
C GLY A 21 7.41 8.64 3.41
N ALA A 22 8.42 8.94 4.21
CA ALA A 22 9.65 9.57 3.74
C ALA A 22 10.58 8.58 3.02
N THR A 23 10.39 7.28 3.25
CA THR A 23 11.15 6.20 2.60
C THR A 23 10.20 5.12 2.08
N LEU A 24 10.66 4.33 1.10
CA LEU A 24 9.89 3.19 0.59
C LEU A 24 9.52 2.20 1.71
N ASP A 25 10.45 1.89 2.62
CA ASP A 25 10.22 0.97 3.72
C ASP A 25 9.15 1.50 4.69
N GLU A 26 9.18 2.80 5.00
CA GLU A 26 8.18 3.46 5.84
C GLU A 26 6.80 3.43 5.19
N THR A 27 6.71 3.78 3.91
CA THR A 27 5.43 3.75 3.18
C THR A 27 4.85 2.35 3.13
N LEU A 28 5.68 1.32 2.92
CA LEU A 28 5.24 -0.08 2.94
C LEU A 28 4.81 -0.55 4.33
N ALA A 29 5.49 -0.12 5.39
CA ALA A 29 5.09 -0.40 6.75
C ALA A 29 3.72 0.22 7.06
N ASN A 30 3.54 1.49 6.71
CA ASN A 30 2.27 2.21 6.86
C ASN A 30 1.13 1.52 6.08
N LEU A 31 1.39 1.09 4.84
CA LEU A 31 0.42 0.36 4.03
C LEU A 31 0.01 -0.96 4.68
N ARG A 32 0.97 -1.71 5.24
CA ARG A 32 0.67 -2.97 5.93
C ARG A 32 -0.15 -2.76 7.19
N GLU A 33 0.19 -1.77 8.01
CA GLU A 33 -0.59 -1.44 9.21
C GLU A 33 -2.01 -1.01 8.86
N ALA A 34 -2.18 -0.17 7.81
CA ALA A 34 -3.49 0.25 7.35
C ALA A 34 -4.33 -0.93 6.83
N LEU A 35 -3.70 -1.89 6.13
CA LEU A 35 -4.36 -3.10 5.68
C LEU A 35 -4.75 -4.00 6.87
N ASP A 36 -3.85 -4.22 7.83
CA ASP A 36 -4.13 -5.03 9.02
C ASP A 36 -5.30 -4.45 9.82
N LEU A 37 -5.35 -3.12 9.97
CA LEU A 37 -6.47 -2.42 10.61
C LEU A 37 -7.78 -2.57 9.83
N TYR A 38 -7.74 -2.46 8.51
CA TYR A 38 -8.92 -2.65 7.66
C TYR A 38 -9.45 -4.08 7.76
N LEU A 39 -8.58 -5.08 7.66
CA LEU A 39 -8.95 -6.49 7.69
C LEU A 39 -9.39 -6.97 9.09
N ALA A 40 -8.98 -6.29 10.16
CA ALA A 40 -9.35 -6.66 11.53
C ALA A 40 -10.85 -6.47 11.84
N ASP A 41 -11.54 -5.57 11.12
CA ASP A 41 -12.96 -5.25 11.32
C ASP A 41 -13.87 -5.91 10.25
N GLU A 42 -13.28 -6.60 9.27
CA GLU A 42 -13.97 -7.15 8.10
C GLU A 42 -14.15 -8.67 8.16
N ASP A 43 -15.19 -9.16 7.49
CA ASP A 43 -15.38 -10.60 7.25
C ASP A 43 -14.59 -11.02 6.01
N LEU A 44 -13.42 -11.63 6.24
CA LEU A 44 -12.49 -12.04 5.18
C LEU A 44 -13.11 -13.03 4.19
N ASP A 45 -14.04 -13.89 4.64
CA ASP A 45 -14.70 -14.86 3.77
C ASP A 45 -15.67 -14.16 2.79
N LEU A 46 -16.34 -13.10 3.24
CA LEU A 46 -17.19 -12.27 2.38
C LEU A 46 -16.38 -11.45 1.37
N LEU A 47 -15.17 -11.04 1.74
CA LEU A 47 -14.24 -10.34 0.86
C LEU A 47 -13.45 -11.28 -0.07
N GLY A 48 -13.56 -12.61 0.11
CA GLY A 48 -12.79 -13.59 -0.66
C GLY A 48 -11.28 -13.55 -0.36
N ILE A 49 -10.90 -13.01 0.81
CA ILE A 49 -9.52 -12.85 1.25
C ILE A 49 -9.11 -14.07 2.06
N VAL A 50 -8.03 -14.73 1.65
CA VAL A 50 -7.46 -15.85 2.40
C VAL A 50 -6.75 -15.36 3.66
N ALA A 51 -6.71 -16.19 4.71
CA ALA A 51 -6.15 -15.83 6.02
C ALA A 51 -4.69 -15.30 6.01
N ASN A 52 -3.92 -15.55 4.93
CA ASN A 52 -2.60 -14.96 4.70
C ASN A 52 -2.57 -14.31 3.31
N PRO A 53 -3.07 -13.07 3.16
CA PRO A 53 -3.09 -12.41 1.87
C PRO A 53 -1.66 -12.09 1.41
N ARG A 54 -1.47 -12.10 0.08
CA ARG A 54 -0.22 -11.66 -0.54
C ARG A 54 -0.41 -10.27 -1.11
N LEU A 55 0.43 -9.35 -0.69
CA LEU A 55 0.44 -8.00 -1.25
C LEU A 55 1.35 -7.97 -2.48
N LEU A 56 0.79 -7.61 -3.64
CA LEU A 56 1.57 -7.27 -4.83
C LEU A 56 1.70 -5.75 -4.89
N VAL A 57 2.93 -5.25 -4.88
CA VAL A 57 3.20 -3.81 -4.97
C VAL A 57 3.87 -3.50 -6.30
N THR A 58 3.26 -2.58 -7.06
CA THR A 58 3.87 -2.02 -8.27
C THR A 58 4.47 -0.66 -7.92
N LEU A 59 5.80 -0.55 -8.03
CA LEU A 59 6.49 0.71 -7.83
C LEU A 59 6.78 1.36 -9.17
N ASP A 60 6.28 2.58 -9.34
CA ASP A 60 6.59 3.43 -10.48
C ASP A 60 7.77 4.33 -10.08
N VAL A 61 8.95 4.01 -10.62
CA VAL A 61 10.17 4.77 -10.39
C VAL A 61 10.50 5.52 -11.67
N PRO A 62 10.82 6.83 -11.64
CA PRO A 62 11.30 7.52 -12.82
C PRO A 62 12.51 6.77 -13.38
N ALA A 63 12.41 6.34 -14.63
CA ALA A 63 13.57 5.80 -15.34
C ALA A 63 14.66 6.88 -15.31
N GLY A 64 15.87 6.51 -14.87
CA GLY A 64 16.99 7.45 -14.77
C GLY A 64 17.05 8.31 -16.02
N GLN A 65 16.89 9.62 -15.85
CA GLN A 65 17.06 10.56 -16.96
C GLN A 65 18.49 10.35 -17.51
N PRO A 66 18.66 10.28 -18.84
CA PRO A 66 20.01 10.25 -19.42
C PRO A 66 20.83 11.49 -19.04
#